data_AF-A0A1G0FVN0-F1
#
_entry.id   AF-A0A1G0FVN0-F1
#
_cell.length_a   1.000
_cell.length_b   1.000
_cell.length_c   1.000
_cell.angle_alpha   90.00
_cell.angle_beta   90.00
_cell.angle_gamma   90.00
#
_symmetry.space_group_name_H-M   'P 1'
#
loop_
_entity.id
_entity.type
_entity.pdbx_description
1 polymer ?
#
loop_
_entity_poly.entity_id
_entity_poly.type
_entity_poly.pdbx_seq_one_letter_code
_entity_poly.pdbx_strand_id
1 'polypeptide(L)'
;MATFSKKIKLLQGLISDEKAYTGPFYAMVDIALATKCDCISFSPFLTVQGKSTSLALSLEEEKALRLALLELKRKIRSLPLKHNIDRALLRYKVDHDRGWKVSCYVGWFHARIRVDGSVVPCGACNILVGNLKENSFSEIWNSPLYRDFRRKTIRRKGLAGLSEECEYGIQSGQ
;
A
#
# COMPACT_ATOMS: atom_id res chain seq x y z
N MET A 1 -1.17 28.13 7.81
CA MET A 1 -2.50 28.19 8.45
C MET A 1 -3.58 28.46 7.41
N ALA A 2 -4.71 27.74 7.46
CA ALA A 2 -5.86 28.00 6.56
C ALA A 2 -6.69 29.18 7.07
N THR A 3 -6.95 30.14 6.18
CA THR A 3 -7.55 31.44 6.46
C THR A 3 -9.08 31.41 6.40
N PHE A 4 -9.73 32.45 6.94
CA PHE A 4 -11.19 32.57 7.13
C PHE A 4 -12.01 32.29 5.86
N SER A 5 -11.52 32.73 4.70
CA SER A 5 -12.12 32.49 3.37
C SER A 5 -11.81 31.11 2.79
N LYS A 6 -10.65 30.50 3.08
CA LYS A 6 -10.30 29.13 2.61
C LYS A 6 -11.25 28.07 3.18
N LYS A 7 -11.92 28.43 4.27
CA LYS A 7 -12.92 27.68 4.99
C LYS A 7 -14.33 28.26 4.81
N ILE A 8 -14.66 28.98 3.73
CA ILE A 8 -16.06 29.17 3.26
C ILE A 8 -16.33 28.29 2.01
N LYS A 9 -15.34 27.49 1.62
CA LYS A 9 -15.11 27.09 0.24
C LYS A 9 -14.76 25.63 0.01
N LEU A 10 -14.38 24.93 1.06
CA LEU A 10 -14.77 23.53 1.12
C LEU A 10 -16.26 23.40 1.52
N LEU A 11 -16.96 24.54 1.74
CA LEU A 11 -18.18 24.62 2.56
C LEU A 11 -19.52 24.71 1.85
N GLN A 12 -19.58 24.90 0.55
CA GLN A 12 -20.65 24.15 -0.10
C GLN A 12 -20.20 22.70 -0.17
N GLY A 13 -18.92 22.51 -0.55
CA GLY A 13 -18.17 21.31 -0.89
C GLY A 13 -18.60 20.01 -0.24
N LEU A 14 -18.64 18.96 -1.04
CA LEU A 14 -19.82 18.08 -1.14
C LEU A 14 -21.02 18.70 -1.83
N ILE A 15 -21.08 20.03 -1.81
CA ILE A 15 -22.06 20.92 -2.43
C ILE A 15 -23.45 20.52 -1.96
N SER A 16 -23.86 20.81 -0.72
CA SER A 16 -25.26 20.58 -0.30
C SER A 16 -25.81 19.20 -0.73
N ASP A 17 -25.28 18.09 -0.23
CA ASP A 17 -25.86 17.80 1.07
C ASP A 17 -24.99 17.02 2.04
N GLU A 18 -25.03 17.53 3.26
CA GLU A 18 -23.85 18.25 3.73
C GLU A 18 -23.23 17.56 4.94
N LYS A 19 -21.99 17.10 4.76
CA LYS A 19 -21.00 17.06 5.84
C LYS A 19 -19.59 17.13 5.26
N ALA A 20 -19.18 18.35 4.88
CA ALA A 20 -17.88 18.58 4.27
C ALA A 20 -16.77 18.39 5.31
N TYR A 21 -15.92 17.40 5.11
CA TYR A 21 -14.79 17.19 5.98
C TYR A 21 -13.64 18.11 5.52
N THR A 22 -13.26 19.09 6.35
CA THR A 22 -12.34 20.16 5.90
C THR A 22 -10.87 19.76 5.88
N GLY A 23 -10.22 19.90 4.71
CA GLY A 23 -8.77 19.78 4.54
C GLY A 23 -8.39 18.84 3.38
N PRO A 24 -7.14 18.87 2.89
CA PRO A 24 -6.72 18.04 1.75
C PRO A 24 -6.90 16.53 1.99
N PHE A 25 -6.78 16.08 3.25
CA PHE A 25 -6.97 14.68 3.63
C PHE A 25 -8.41 14.19 3.61
N TYR A 26 -9.35 15.13 3.61
CA TYR A 26 -10.77 14.87 3.74
C TYR A 26 -11.53 15.06 2.43
N ALA A 27 -10.94 15.77 1.46
CA ALA A 27 -11.50 15.93 0.12
C ALA A 27 -11.81 14.57 -0.56
N MET A 28 -11.03 13.52 -0.30
CA MET A 28 -11.30 12.18 -0.82
C MET A 28 -12.55 11.54 -0.24
N VAL A 29 -12.85 11.80 1.04
CA VAL A 29 -14.06 11.30 1.72
C VAL A 29 -15.27 12.02 1.15
N ASP A 30 -15.14 13.33 1.00
CA ASP A 30 -16.15 14.16 0.40
C ASP A 30 -16.48 13.63 -1.01
N ILE A 31 -15.48 13.54 -1.90
CA ILE A 31 -15.68 13.01 -3.26
C ILE A 31 -16.34 11.64 -3.23
N ALA A 32 -15.85 10.71 -2.40
CA ALA A 32 -16.39 9.36 -2.32
C ALA A 32 -17.87 9.33 -1.93
N LEU A 33 -18.32 10.16 -0.99
CA LEU A 33 -19.73 10.25 -0.62
C LEU A 33 -20.57 10.83 -1.76
N ALA A 34 -20.12 11.92 -2.37
CA ALA A 34 -20.84 12.58 -3.46
C ALA A 34 -20.99 11.66 -4.69
N THR A 35 -19.97 10.87 -5.00
CA THR A 35 -19.99 9.91 -6.12
C THR A 35 -20.56 8.55 -5.75
N LYS A 36 -21.05 8.38 -4.51
CA LYS A 36 -21.61 7.11 -4.01
C LYS A 36 -20.63 5.94 -4.09
N CYS A 37 -19.34 6.20 -3.91
CA CYS A 37 -18.34 5.14 -3.74
C CYS A 37 -18.62 4.34 -2.47
N ASP A 38 -18.37 3.02 -2.51
CA ASP A 38 -18.56 2.15 -1.37
C ASP A 38 -17.35 2.12 -0.42
N CYS A 39 -16.18 2.59 -0.88
CA CYS A 39 -14.93 2.49 -0.15
C CYS A 39 -13.94 3.63 -0.48
N ILE A 40 -13.13 4.00 0.53
CA ILE A 40 -11.88 4.75 0.36
C ILE A 40 -10.70 3.92 0.87
N SER A 41 -9.60 3.91 0.13
CA SER A 41 -8.40 3.17 0.52
C SER A 41 -7.15 4.03 0.49
N PHE A 42 -6.37 3.92 1.56
CA PHE A 42 -5.07 4.56 1.72
C PHE A 42 -3.97 3.51 1.62
N SER A 43 -2.91 3.81 0.88
CA SER A 43 -1.71 2.99 0.81
C SER A 43 -0.50 3.88 0.94
N PRO A 44 0.55 3.45 1.67
CA PRO A 44 1.86 4.07 1.55
C PRO A 44 2.30 4.14 0.10
N PHE A 45 2.94 5.26 -0.24
CA PHE A 45 3.68 5.38 -1.48
C PHE A 45 4.98 4.59 -1.34
N LEU A 46 5.15 3.60 -2.20
CA LEU A 46 6.39 2.81 -2.24
C LEU A 46 7.23 3.34 -3.39
N THR A 47 8.48 3.70 -3.09
CA THR A 47 9.48 3.92 -4.12
C THR A 47 9.83 2.57 -4.75
N VAL A 48 10.09 2.55 -6.06
CA VAL A 48 10.52 1.34 -6.77
C VAL A 48 12.01 1.50 -7.03
N GLN A 49 12.85 0.73 -6.35
CA GLN A 49 14.31 0.77 -6.47
C GLN A 49 14.89 2.19 -6.31
N GLY A 50 14.35 2.97 -5.37
CA GLY A 50 14.78 4.36 -5.15
C GLY A 50 14.37 5.36 -6.23
N LYS A 51 13.56 4.95 -7.23
CA LYS A 51 12.94 5.90 -8.17
C LYS A 51 11.80 6.65 -7.48
N SER A 52 11.61 7.91 -7.88
CA SER A 52 10.57 8.79 -7.35
C SER A 52 10.67 9.06 -5.85
N THR A 53 11.89 9.00 -5.28
CA THR A 53 12.17 9.40 -3.89
C THR A 53 11.78 10.85 -3.60
N SER A 54 11.81 11.72 -4.60
CA SER A 54 11.32 13.10 -4.49
C SER A 54 9.81 13.22 -4.23
N LEU A 55 9.03 12.14 -4.46
CA LEU A 55 7.61 12.06 -4.16
C LEU A 55 7.32 11.35 -2.84
N ALA A 56 8.34 10.79 -2.18
CA ALA A 56 8.18 10.16 -0.88
C ALA A 56 7.92 11.23 0.19
N LEU A 57 7.11 10.87 1.18
CA LEU A 57 6.85 11.74 2.32
C LEU A 57 8.09 11.84 3.20
N SER A 58 8.43 13.05 3.62
CA SER A 58 9.36 13.25 4.73
C SER A 58 8.79 12.68 6.04
N LEU A 59 9.65 12.49 7.04
CA LEU A 59 9.22 12.01 8.36
C LEU A 59 8.15 12.90 9.00
N GLU A 60 8.24 14.22 8.83
CA GLU A 60 7.26 15.16 9.38
C GLU A 60 5.93 15.11 8.60
N GLU A 61 5.98 14.95 7.28
CA GLU A 61 4.78 14.76 6.46
C GLU A 61 4.08 13.43 6.76
N GLU A 62 4.84 12.34 6.99
CA GLU A 62 4.26 11.07 7.42
C GLU A 62 3.60 11.21 8.79
N LYS A 63 4.27 11.82 9.78
CA LYS A 63 3.68 12.05 11.11
C LYS A 63 2.37 12.84 10.98
N ALA A 64 2.37 13.90 10.19
CA ALA A 64 1.18 14.69 9.92
C ALA A 64 0.06 13.87 9.26
N LEU A 65 0.40 13.04 8.26
CA LEU A 65 -0.55 12.13 7.60
C LEU A 65 -1.13 11.10 8.58
N ARG A 66 -0.31 10.49 9.43
CA ARG A 66 -0.76 9.49 10.43
C ARG A 66 -1.74 10.10 11.42
N LEU A 67 -1.47 11.33 11.88
CA LEU A 67 -2.40 12.08 12.72
C LEU A 67 -3.71 12.41 11.98
N ALA A 68 -3.61 12.83 10.72
CA ALA A 68 -4.78 13.11 9.88
C ALA A 68 -5.64 11.85 9.65
N LEU A 69 -5.03 10.69 9.41
CA LEU A 69 -5.73 9.40 9.26
C LEU A 69 -6.43 8.97 10.54
N LEU A 70 -5.80 9.17 11.71
CA LEU A 70 -6.44 8.89 13.01
C LEU A 70 -7.65 9.78 13.25
N GLU A 71 -7.53 11.07 12.95
CA GLU A 71 -8.64 12.02 13.06
C GLU A 71 -9.76 11.64 12.07
N LEU A 72 -9.39 11.29 10.84
CA LEU A 72 -10.31 10.86 9.80
C LEU A 72 -11.10 9.61 10.22
N LYS A 73 -10.43 8.58 10.73
CA LYS A 73 -11.06 7.35 11.23
C LYS A 73 -12.17 7.65 12.22
N ARG A 74 -11.93 8.56 13.17
CA ARG A 74 -12.93 8.96 14.16
C ARG A 74 -14.12 9.67 13.52
N LYS A 75 -13.86 10.51 12.52
CA LYS A 75 -14.84 11.36 11.84
C LYS A 75 -15.76 10.63 10.85
N ILE A 76 -15.27 9.55 10.24
CA ILE A 76 -16.04 8.77 9.24
C ILE A 76 -16.69 7.52 9.81
N ARG A 77 -16.52 7.23 11.11
CA ARG A 77 -17.07 6.02 11.77
C ARG A 77 -18.58 5.87 11.61
N SER A 78 -19.32 6.98 11.54
CA SER A 78 -20.78 6.98 11.41
C SER A 78 -21.25 7.03 9.94
N LEU A 79 -20.35 7.07 8.98
CA LEU A 79 -20.68 7.12 7.57
C LEU A 79 -20.80 5.71 6.98
N PRO A 80 -21.64 5.51 5.95
CA PRO A 80 -21.75 4.24 5.23
C PRO A 80 -20.59 4.04 4.23
N LEU A 81 -19.35 4.39 4.62
CA LEU A 81 -18.17 4.37 3.75
C LEU A 81 -17.12 3.41 4.32
N LYS A 82 -16.81 2.34 3.59
CA LYS A 82 -15.76 1.40 4.00
C LYS A 82 -14.39 2.06 3.90
N HIS A 83 -13.47 1.67 4.78
CA HIS A 83 -12.11 2.20 4.73
C HIS A 83 -11.06 1.23 5.27
N ASN A 84 -9.81 1.40 4.86
CA ASN A 84 -8.68 0.57 5.30
C ASN A 84 -7.72 1.30 6.27
N ILE A 85 -8.16 2.37 6.94
CA ILE A 85 -7.28 3.25 7.73
C ILE A 85 -6.42 2.50 8.75
N ASP A 86 -6.96 1.54 9.49
CA ASP A 86 -6.18 0.74 10.46
C ASP A 86 -5.05 -0.04 9.79
N ARG A 87 -5.33 -0.62 8.61
CA ARG A 87 -4.32 -1.31 7.80
C ARG A 87 -3.30 -0.33 7.24
N ALA A 88 -3.71 0.87 6.82
CA ALA A 88 -2.80 1.90 6.34
C ALA A 88 -1.84 2.37 7.45
N LEU A 89 -2.37 2.69 8.64
CA LEU A 89 -1.58 3.07 9.81
C LEU A 89 -0.61 1.97 10.25
N LEU A 90 -1.05 0.70 10.21
CA LEU A 90 -0.17 -0.43 10.47
C LEU A 90 0.97 -0.49 9.46
N ARG A 91 0.70 -0.28 8.17
CA ARG A 91 1.73 -0.29 7.13
C ARG A 91 2.74 0.85 7.30
N TYR A 92 2.33 2.07 7.65
CA TYR A 92 3.30 3.14 7.96
C TYR A 92 4.22 2.77 9.15
N LYS A 93 3.67 2.10 10.17
CA LYS A 93 4.46 1.62 11.32
C LYS A 93 5.46 0.51 10.95
N VAL A 94 5.12 -0.33 9.97
CA VAL A 94 5.94 -1.49 9.55
C VAL A 94 6.93 -1.14 8.43
N ASP A 95 6.53 -0.28 7.49
CA ASP A 95 7.26 0.02 6.25
C ASP A 95 8.32 1.10 6.46
N HIS A 96 8.05 2.14 7.26
CA HIS A 96 8.84 3.38 7.18
C HIS A 96 9.70 3.67 8.41
N ASP A 97 9.28 3.27 9.61
CA ASP A 97 9.99 3.71 10.81
C ASP A 97 11.41 3.09 10.93
N ARG A 98 11.66 1.83 10.52
CA ARG A 98 12.91 1.10 10.87
C ARG A 98 13.32 -0.08 9.94
N GLY A 99 12.99 -0.05 8.65
CA GLY A 99 13.22 -1.18 7.72
C GLY A 99 12.19 -2.30 7.87
N TRP A 100 12.03 -3.13 6.84
CA TRP A 100 11.01 -4.19 6.80
C TRP A 100 11.38 -5.32 7.77
N LYS A 101 10.75 -5.34 8.95
CA LYS A 101 11.11 -6.26 10.05
C LYS A 101 10.33 -7.58 10.08
N VAL A 102 9.40 -7.77 9.15
CA VAL A 102 8.53 -8.95 9.13
C VAL A 102 8.94 -9.91 8.01
N SER A 103 8.73 -11.21 8.21
CA SER A 103 8.91 -12.17 7.12
C SER A 103 7.88 -11.93 6.02
N CYS A 104 8.22 -12.25 4.77
CA CYS A 104 7.32 -12.12 3.64
C CYS A 104 6.61 -13.46 3.39
N TYR A 105 5.28 -13.44 3.48
CA TYR A 105 4.44 -14.63 3.28
C TYR A 105 3.74 -14.64 1.92
N VAL A 106 4.00 -13.65 1.06
CA VAL A 106 3.26 -13.45 -0.21
C VAL A 106 3.23 -14.69 -1.09
N GLY A 107 4.32 -15.46 -1.10
CA GLY A 107 4.42 -16.69 -1.90
C GLY A 107 3.44 -17.80 -1.47
N TRP A 108 2.78 -17.69 -0.33
CA TRP A 108 1.82 -18.68 0.14
C TRP A 108 0.38 -18.40 -0.27
N PHE A 109 0.04 -17.15 -0.62
CA PHE A 109 -1.35 -16.75 -0.89
C PHE A 109 -1.51 -15.82 -2.10
N HIS A 110 -0.42 -15.47 -2.79
CA HIS A 110 -0.45 -14.57 -3.93
C HIS A 110 0.56 -14.99 -5.00
N ALA A 111 0.17 -14.79 -6.25
CA ALA A 111 1.01 -14.81 -7.44
C ALA A 111 0.59 -13.65 -8.35
N ARG A 112 1.50 -13.16 -9.18
CA ARG A 112 1.20 -12.21 -10.25
C ARG A 112 1.57 -12.84 -11.59
N ILE A 113 0.61 -12.86 -12.50
CA ILE A 113 0.79 -13.25 -13.90
C ILE A 113 0.93 -11.96 -14.70
N ARG A 114 2.01 -11.83 -15.47
CA ARG A 114 2.24 -10.70 -16.38
C ARG A 114 1.57 -10.96 -17.72
N VAL A 115 1.45 -9.90 -18.52
CA VAL A 115 0.77 -9.94 -19.84
C VAL A 115 1.41 -10.96 -20.80
N ASP A 116 2.72 -11.18 -20.68
CA ASP A 116 3.47 -12.15 -21.49
C ASP A 116 3.35 -13.62 -21.03
N GLY A 117 2.58 -13.89 -19.97
CA GLY A 117 2.40 -15.20 -19.36
C GLY A 117 3.41 -15.54 -18.26
N SER A 118 4.41 -14.70 -18.01
CA SER A 118 5.38 -14.92 -16.94
C SER A 118 4.73 -14.78 -15.56
N VAL A 119 5.12 -15.66 -14.64
CA VAL A 119 4.61 -15.70 -13.27
C VAL A 119 5.70 -15.25 -12.32
N VAL A 120 5.37 -14.28 -11.46
CA VAL A 120 6.23 -13.77 -10.38
C VAL A 120 5.48 -13.80 -9.04
N PRO A 121 6.16 -13.90 -7.89
CA PRO A 121 5.48 -14.02 -6.60
C PRO A 121 4.67 -12.78 -6.19
N CYS A 122 5.13 -11.57 -6.54
CA CYS A 122 4.44 -10.32 -6.24
C CYS A 122 4.82 -9.20 -7.20
N GLY A 123 4.17 -8.03 -7.09
CA GLY A 123 4.47 -6.88 -7.94
C GLY A 123 5.80 -6.16 -7.64
N ALA A 124 6.40 -6.43 -6.48
CA ALA A 124 7.64 -5.79 -6.03
C ALA A 124 8.88 -6.69 -6.21
N CYS A 125 8.69 -7.93 -6.67
CA CYS A 125 9.80 -8.83 -7.00
C CYS A 125 9.80 -9.16 -8.49
N ASN A 126 10.98 -9.26 -9.09
CA ASN A 126 11.21 -9.67 -10.49
C ASN A 126 11.63 -11.14 -10.65
N ILE A 127 11.58 -11.91 -9.56
CA ILE A 127 11.92 -13.34 -9.53
C ILE A 127 10.93 -14.11 -10.39
N LEU A 128 11.39 -14.65 -11.52
CA LEU A 128 10.59 -15.50 -12.40
C LEU A 128 10.45 -16.89 -11.77
N VAL A 129 9.21 -17.34 -11.56
CA VAL A 129 8.93 -18.67 -10.96
C VAL A 129 8.26 -19.64 -11.94
N GLY A 130 7.94 -19.18 -13.16
CA GLY A 130 7.44 -19.99 -14.27
C GLY A 130 6.79 -19.14 -15.37
N ASN A 131 6.31 -19.79 -16.43
CA ASN A 131 5.54 -19.16 -17.51
C ASN A 131 4.36 -20.05 -17.92
N LEU A 132 3.17 -19.45 -18.05
CA LEU A 132 1.93 -20.16 -18.42
C LEU A 132 1.93 -20.73 -19.85
N LYS A 133 2.87 -20.29 -20.70
CA LYS A 133 3.09 -20.85 -22.03
C LYS A 133 3.74 -22.24 -22.00
N GLU A 134 4.39 -22.57 -20.88
CA GLU A 134 5.19 -23.80 -20.74
C GLU A 134 4.57 -24.77 -19.73
N ASN A 135 4.00 -24.25 -18.65
CA ASN A 135 3.48 -25.05 -17.54
C ASN A 135 2.12 -24.50 -17.09
N SER A 136 1.25 -25.37 -16.57
CA SER A 136 0.01 -24.95 -15.92
C SER A 136 0.31 -24.12 -14.66
N PHE A 137 -0.64 -23.27 -14.26
CA PHE A 137 -0.49 -22.50 -13.02
C PHE A 137 -0.29 -23.40 -11.79
N SER A 138 -0.94 -24.56 -11.74
CA SER A 138 -0.81 -25.51 -10.63
C SER A 138 0.62 -26.09 -10.53
N GLU A 139 1.22 -26.41 -11.67
CA GLU A 139 2.62 -26.86 -11.73
C GLU A 139 3.58 -25.75 -11.31
N ILE A 140 3.37 -24.53 -11.80
CA ILE A 140 4.18 -23.36 -11.42
C ILE A 140 4.06 -23.07 -9.91
N TRP A 141 2.85 -23.07 -9.37
CA TRP A 141 2.60 -22.83 -7.94
C TRP A 141 3.26 -23.87 -7.03
N ASN A 142 3.47 -25.08 -7.55
CA ASN A 142 4.13 -26.18 -6.86
C ASN A 142 5.58 -26.40 -7.30
N SER A 143 6.13 -25.53 -8.15
CA SER A 143 7.46 -25.71 -8.73
C SER A 143 8.56 -25.61 -7.68
N PRO A 144 9.74 -26.21 -7.93
CA PRO A 144 10.91 -26.05 -7.08
C PRO A 144 11.28 -24.57 -6.85
N LEU A 145 11.17 -23.73 -7.89
CA LEU A 145 11.46 -22.29 -7.81
C LEU A 145 10.49 -21.56 -6.88
N TYR A 146 9.18 -21.82 -7.00
CA TYR A 146 8.18 -21.19 -6.13
C TYR A 146 8.35 -21.64 -4.67
N ARG A 147 8.63 -22.93 -4.45
CA ARG A 147 8.91 -23.49 -3.12
C ARG A 147 10.19 -22.91 -2.51
N ASP A 148 11.24 -22.71 -3.30
CA ASP A 148 12.46 -22.03 -2.87
C ASP A 148 12.19 -20.58 -2.45
N PHE A 149 11.42 -19.84 -3.26
CA PHE A 149 11.00 -18.49 -2.89
C PHE A 149 10.28 -18.46 -1.54
N ARG A 150 9.31 -19.36 -1.31
CA ARG A 150 8.59 -19.48 -0.01
C ARG A 150 9.55 -19.74 1.15
N ARG A 151 10.51 -20.65 0.96
CA ARG A 151 11.52 -21.01 1.98
C ARG A 151 12.45 -19.86 2.31
N LYS A 152 12.88 -19.09 1.31
CA LYS A 152 13.74 -17.91 1.50
C LYS A 152 13.00 -16.79 2.20
N THR A 153 11.80 -16.44 1.73
CA THR A 153 11.07 -15.25 2.17
C THR A 153 10.41 -15.36 3.55
N ILE A 154 10.15 -16.58 4.05
CA ILE A 154 9.65 -16.81 5.41
C ILE A 154 10.71 -16.49 6.48
N ARG A 155 11.98 -16.34 6.11
CA ARG A 155 13.08 -15.95 7.01
C ARG A 155 13.57 -14.56 6.61
N ARG A 156 13.71 -13.64 7.58
CA ARG A 156 14.21 -12.28 7.30
C ARG A 156 15.55 -12.27 6.56
N LYS A 157 16.53 -13.09 7.00
CA LYS A 157 17.83 -13.21 6.32
C LYS A 157 17.70 -13.71 4.87
N GLY A 158 16.77 -14.63 4.62
CA GLY A 158 16.54 -15.15 3.28
C GLY A 158 15.85 -14.12 2.39
N LEU A 159 14.93 -13.31 2.93
CA LEU A 159 14.34 -12.18 2.22
C LEU A 159 15.38 -11.10 1.91
N ALA A 160 16.25 -10.76 2.87
CA ALA A 160 17.33 -9.78 2.68
C ALA A 160 18.31 -10.21 1.56
N GLY A 161 18.55 -11.52 1.42
CA GLY A 161 19.38 -12.07 0.34
C GLY A 161 18.75 -12.00 -1.06
N LEU A 162 17.53 -11.46 -1.20
CA LEU A 162 16.85 -11.24 -2.49
C LEU A 162 16.80 -9.75 -2.87
N SER A 163 17.68 -8.92 -2.31
CA SER A 163 17.66 -7.46 -2.48
C SER A 163 17.81 -6.99 -3.94
N GLU A 164 18.52 -7.74 -4.79
CA GLU A 164 18.68 -7.39 -6.21
C GLU A 164 17.39 -7.59 -7.02
N GLU A 165 16.55 -8.51 -6.57
CA GLU A 165 15.36 -8.96 -7.32
C GLU A 165 14.06 -8.58 -6.62
N CYS A 166 14.09 -8.06 -5.40
CA CYS A 166 12.90 -7.70 -4.63
C CYS A 166 13.07 -6.50 -3.71
N GLU A 167 12.16 -5.53 -3.82
CA GLU A 167 12.17 -4.28 -3.02
C GLU A 167 12.16 -4.53 -1.52
N TYR A 168 11.36 -5.51 -1.08
CA TYR A 168 11.29 -5.87 0.34
C TYR A 168 12.57 -6.56 0.84
N GLY A 169 13.39 -7.11 -0.06
CA GLY A 169 14.73 -7.61 0.27
C GLY A 169 15.68 -6.48 0.62
N ILE A 170 15.67 -5.39 -0.16
CA ILE A 170 16.45 -4.17 0.11
C ILE A 170 16.11 -3.63 1.49
N GLN A 171 14.82 -3.48 1.80
CA GLN A 171 14.34 -2.96 3.08
C GLN A 171 14.60 -3.89 4.27
N SER A 172 14.79 -5.19 4.04
CA SER A 172 15.05 -6.17 5.10
C SER A 172 16.51 -6.26 5.52
N GLY A 173 17.42 -5.86 4.63
CA GLY A 173 18.87 -5.85 4.84
C GLY A 173 19.43 -4.60 5.52
N GLN A 174 18.61 -3.55 5.65
CA GLN A 174 18.85 -2.37 6.50
C GLN A 174 18.45 -2.67 7.97
#